data_AF-H3KID2-F1
#
_entry.id   AF-H3KID2-F1
#
_cell.length_a   1.000
_cell.length_b   1.000
_cell.length_c   1.000
_cell.angle_alpha   90.00
_cell.angle_beta   90.00
_cell.angle_gamma   90.00
#
_symmetry.space_group_name_H-M   'P 1'
#
loop_
_entity.id
_entity.type
_entity.pdbx_description
1 polymer ?
#
loop_
_entity_poly.entity_id
_entity_poly.type
_entity_poly.pdbx_seq_one_letter_code
_entity_poly.pdbx_strand_id
1 'polypeptide(L)' 'MSGGELFLLVAGWVMIIEGLLPLMNPKVWQQAAEAASKLPPEVVRRFGAGVLATGLFFVWLVLW' A
#
# COMPACT_ATOMS: atom_id res chain seq x y z
N MET A 1 22.41 9.73 -3.19
CA MET A 1 21.07 10.25 -2.82
C MET A 1 21.08 10.52 -1.33
N SER A 2 20.58 11.68 -0.92
CA SER A 2 20.29 11.96 0.49
C SER A 2 19.11 11.11 0.98
N GLY A 3 18.97 10.94 2.30
CA GLY A 3 17.82 10.21 2.88
C GLY A 3 16.47 10.84 2.51
N GLY A 4 16.42 12.17 2.36
CA GLY A 4 15.22 12.88 1.92
C GLY A 4 14.82 12.60 0.47
N GLU A 5 15.80 12.55 -0.44
CA GLU A 5 15.55 12.18 -1.84
C GLU A 5 15.04 10.74 -1.98
N LEU A 6 15.61 9.82 -1.19
CA LEU A 6 15.17 8.43 -1.18
C LEU A 6 13.73 8.30 -0.67
N PHE A 7 13.38 9.02 0.40
CA PHE A 7 12.03 9.04 0.92
C PHE A 7 11.02 9.55 -0.11
N LEU A 8 11.33 10.67 -0.78
CA LEU A 8 10.48 11.21 -1.84
C LEU A 8 10.31 10.23 -3.01
N LEU A 9 11.37 9.52 -3.39
CA LEU A 9 11.30 8.53 -4.46
C LEU A 9 10.41 7.34 -4.08
N VAL A 10 10.56 6.80 -2.86
CA VAL A 10 9.71 5.70 -2.37
C VAL A 10 8.25 6.14 -2.30
N ALA A 11 7.99 7.33 -1.76
CA ALA A 11 6.64 7.89 -1.71
C ALA A 11 6.04 8.10 -3.12
N GLY A 12 6.83 8.61 -4.06
CA GLY A 12 6.42 8.79 -5.45
C GLY A 12 6.03 7.48 -6.13
N TRP A 13 6.82 6.42 -5.95
CA TRP A 13 6.49 5.09 -6.48
C TRP A 13 5.21 4.52 -5.86
N VAL A 14 5.01 4.67 -4.56
CA VAL A 14 3.75 4.25 -3.90
C VAL A 14 2.57 4.97 -4.52
N MET A 15 2.65 6.29 -4.72
CA MET A 15 1.57 7.07 -5.35
C MET A 15 1.29 6.64 -6.80
N ILE A 16 2.33 6.36 -7.59
CA ILE A 16 2.17 5.90 -8.97
C ILE A 16 1.46 4.55 -9.01
N ILE A 17 1.89 3.60 -8.16
CA ILE A 17 1.32 2.25 -8.14
C ILE A 17 -0.13 2.28 -7.62
N GLU A 18 -0.39 2.97 -6.51
CA GLU A 18 -1.74 3.11 -5.93
C GLU A 18 -2.69 3.89 -6.86
N GLY A 19 -2.18 4.89 -7.57
CA GLY A 19 -2.95 5.69 -8.53
C GLY A 19 -3.23 4.99 -9.85
N LEU A 20 -2.53 3.89 -10.17
CA LEU A 20 -2.64 3.20 -11.45
C LEU A 20 -4.02 2.56 -11.65
N LEU A 21 -4.55 1.86 -10.64
CA LEU A 21 -5.87 1.23 -10.72
C LEU A 21 -7.03 2.23 -10.85
N PRO A 22 -7.10 3.31 -10.03
CA PRO A 22 -8.06 4.40 -10.23
C PRO A 22 -8.01 5.01 -11.62
N LEU A 23 -6.80 5.18 -12.18
CA LEU A 23 -6.61 5.79 -13.50
C LEU A 23 -7.01 4.85 -14.64
N MET A 24 -6.59 3.59 -14.58
CA MET A 24 -6.82 2.60 -15.65
C MET A 24 -8.24 2.04 -15.65
N ASN A 25 -8.81 1.78 -14.47
CA ASN A 25 -10.15 1.21 -14.33
C ASN A 25 -10.84 1.68 -13.04
N PRO A 26 -11.41 2.90 -13.05
CA PRO A 26 -12.03 3.48 -11.86
C PRO A 26 -13.23 2.65 -11.35
N LYS A 27 -13.93 1.92 -12.23
CA LYS A 27 -15.08 1.09 -11.82
C LYS A 27 -14.64 -0.09 -10.96
N VAL A 28 -13.60 -0.81 -11.37
CA VAL A 28 -13.05 -1.93 -10.59
C VAL A 28 -12.49 -1.44 -9.26
N TRP A 29 -11.79 -0.29 -9.27
CA TRP A 29 -11.28 0.31 -8.04
C TRP A 29 -12.41 0.71 -7.07
N GLN A 30 -13.48 1.33 -7.55
CA GLN A 30 -14.65 1.69 -6.73
C GLN A 30 -15.34 0.46 -6.14
N GLN A 31 -15.51 -0.61 -6.93
CA GLN A 31 -16.09 -1.87 -6.45
C GLN A 31 -15.22 -2.51 -5.36
N ALA A 32 -13.89 -2.49 -5.51
CA ALA A 32 -12.97 -2.98 -4.49
C ALA A 32 -13.06 -2.16 -3.20
N ALA A 33 -13.13 -0.83 -3.30
CA ALA A 33 -13.29 0.06 -2.15
C ALA A 33 -14.63 -0.16 -1.44
N GLU A 34 -15.72 -0.35 -2.18
CA GLU A 34 -17.04 -0.66 -1.62
C GLU A 34 -17.08 -2.05 -0.96
N ALA A 35 -16.43 -3.05 -1.55
CA ALA A 35 -16.31 -4.36 -0.93
C ALA A 35 -15.49 -4.28 0.38
N ALA A 36 -14.39 -3.52 0.37
CA ALA A 36 -13.54 -3.34 1.56
C ALA A 36 -14.27 -2.60 2.68
N SER A 37 -15.12 -1.61 2.37
CA SER A 37 -15.86 -0.84 3.37
C SER A 37 -16.93 -1.66 4.11
N LYS A 38 -17.38 -2.77 3.52
CA LYS A 38 -18.34 -3.71 4.12
C LYS A 38 -17.67 -4.77 5.02
N LEU A 39 -16.34 -4.84 5.03
CA LEU A 39 -15.62 -5.78 5.89
C LEU A 39 -15.66 -5.35 7.36
N PRO A 40 -15.73 -6.29 8.31
CA PRO A 40 -15.58 -5.97 9.73
C PRO A 40 -14.23 -5.29 10.01
N PRO A 41 -14.17 -4.28 10.89
CA PRO A 41 -12.93 -3.57 11.21
C PRO A 41 -11.77 -4.49 11.64
N GLU A 42 -12.09 -5.60 12.31
CA GLU A 42 -11.10 -6.59 12.72
C GLU A 42 -10.40 -7.27 11.54
N VAL A 43 -11.12 -7.52 10.45
CA VAL A 43 -10.56 -8.13 9.23
C VAL A 43 -9.63 -7.13 8.56
N VAL A 44 -10.05 -5.87 8.44
CA VAL A 44 -9.23 -4.79 7.88
C VAL A 44 -7.96 -4.61 8.71
N ARG A 45 -8.08 -4.64 10.04
CA ARG A 45 -6.94 -4.53 10.96
C ARG A 45 -5.93 -5.67 10.78
N ARG A 46 -6.40 -6.91 10.65
CA ARG A 46 -5.53 -8.07 10.42
C ARG A 46 -4.85 -8.02 9.06
N PHE A 47 -5.57 -7.62 8.02
CA PHE A 47 -4.98 -7.42 6.69
C PHE A 47 -3.89 -6.36 6.73
N GLY A 48 -4.17 -5.19 7.33
CA GLY A 48 -3.20 -4.12 7.50
C GLY A 48 -1.98 -4.54 8.31
N ALA A 49 -2.18 -5.32 9.39
CA ALA A 49 -1.07 -5.85 10.20
C ALA A 49 -0.18 -6.81 9.39
N GLY A 50 -0.77 -7.67 8.55
CA GLY A 50 -0.03 -8.58 7.67
C GLY A 50 0.81 -7.84 6.62
N VAL A 51 0.23 -6.82 5.97
CA VAL A 51 0.94 -5.97 5.01
C VAL A 51 2.09 -5.22 5.68
N LEU A 52 1.85 -4.63 6.85
CA LEU A 52 2.88 -3.93 7.64
C LEU A 52 4.02 -4.86 8.03
N ALA A 53 3.72 -6.03 8.59
CA ALA A 53 4.72 -7.01 9.01
C ALA A 53 5.56 -7.49 7.82
N THR A 54 4.94 -7.71 6.67
CA THR A 54 5.65 -8.10 5.43
C THR A 54 6.58 -6.99 4.95
N GLY A 55 6.13 -5.72 4.97
CA GLY A 55 6.97 -4.58 4.63
C GLY A 55 8.18 -4.42 5.56
N LEU A 56 7.96 -4.56 6.88
CA LEU A 56 9.03 -4.55 7.87
C LEU A 56 10.02 -5.70 7.64
N PHE A 57 9.54 -6.88 7.27
CA PHE A 57 10.39 -8.02 6.95
C PHE A 57 11.27 -7.76 5.73
N PHE A 58 10.75 -7.15 4.66
CA PHE A 58 11.57 -6.78 3.50
C PHE A 58 12.60 -5.69 3.83
N VAL A 59 12.21 -4.68 4.61
CA VAL A 59 13.15 -3.66 5.09
C VAL A 59 14.26 -4.30 5.92
N TRP A 60 13.90 -5.23 6.82
CA TRP A 60 14.86 -5.98 7.62
C TRP A 60 15.81 -6.79 6.73
N LEU A 61 15.32 -7.54 5.74
CA LEU A 61 16.16 -8.33 4.82
C LEU A 61 17.18 -7.51 4.04
N VAL A 62 16.89 -6.23 3.75
CA VAL A 62 17.78 -5.37 2.97
C VAL A 62 18.75 -4.59 3.86
N LEU A 63 18.36 -4.28 5.09
CA LEU A 63 19.17 -3.50 6.04
C LEU A 63 20.12 -4.35 6.90
N TRP A 64 20.02 -5.68 6.85
CA TRP A 64 20.85 -6.63 7.59
C TRP A 64 21.91 -7.33 6.73
#